data_AF-A0A2S5KFC5-F1
#
_entry.id   AF-A0A2S5KFC5-F1
#
_cell.length_a   1.000
_cell.length_b   1.000
_cell.length_c   1.000
_cell.angle_alpha   90.00
_cell.angle_beta   90.00
_cell.angle_gamma   90.00
#
_symmetry.space_group_name_H-M   'P 1'
#
loop_
_entity.id
_entity.type
_entity.pdbx_description
1 polymer ?
#
loop_
_entity_poly.entity_id
_entity_poly.type
_entity_poly.pdbx_seq_one_letter_code
_entity_poly.pdbx_strand_id
1 'polypeptide(L)'
;MRILCALLIVLCAPSFAVISDAQRAANDLCEMEWRITDRSMSTHLSTRQIVSEEVQAFEADGHALSDYAIEKDDFISVSVKGAETYRKMAKGVSYPYADTRDFLRGRMMPLCIKNVLETLKK
;
A
#
# COMPACT_ATOMS: atom_id res chain seq x y z
N MET A 1 -34.94 39.48 -17.77
CA MET A 1 -33.50 39.24 -18.06
C MET A 1 -32.64 39.90 -16.99
N ARG A 2 -31.91 39.07 -16.24
CA ARG A 2 -30.73 39.30 -15.38
C ARG A 2 -30.51 37.96 -14.64
N ILE A 3 -30.19 36.90 -15.38
CA ILE A 3 -28.83 36.40 -15.59
C ILE A 3 -28.19 35.98 -14.25
N LEU A 4 -28.30 34.67 -14.00
CA LEU A 4 -27.20 33.79 -13.58
C LEU A 4 -26.50 34.12 -12.25
N CYS A 5 -27.14 33.75 -11.14
CA CYS A 5 -26.46 33.06 -10.03
C CYS A 5 -27.30 31.85 -9.57
N ALA A 6 -27.90 31.17 -10.54
CA ALA A 6 -28.18 29.75 -10.39
C ALA A 6 -26.84 29.01 -10.50
N LEU A 7 -26.78 27.86 -9.83
CA LEU A 7 -25.81 26.79 -10.02
C LEU A 7 -24.47 26.96 -9.29
N LEU A 8 -24.41 26.30 -8.12
CA LEU A 8 -23.49 25.20 -7.80
C LEU A 8 -23.18 25.25 -6.30
N ILE A 9 -24.23 25.07 -5.50
CA ILE A 9 -24.14 24.25 -4.29
C ILE A 9 -23.81 22.83 -4.80
N VAL A 10 -22.58 22.62 -5.24
CA VAL A 10 -22.03 21.32 -5.54
C VAL A 10 -21.28 20.90 -4.30
N LEU A 11 -21.98 20.07 -3.53
CA LEU A 11 -21.38 18.89 -2.97
C LEU A 11 -20.12 19.17 -2.14
N CYS A 12 -20.33 19.73 -0.94
CA CYS A 12 -19.67 19.16 0.23
C CYS A 12 -20.23 17.74 0.46
N ALA A 13 -20.06 16.85 -0.52
CA ALA A 13 -19.89 15.46 -0.17
C ALA A 13 -18.52 15.41 0.51
N PRO A 14 -18.34 14.80 1.69
CA PRO A 14 -17.06 14.18 1.95
C PRO A 14 -16.88 13.24 0.76
N SER A 15 -16.04 13.65 -0.19
CA SER A 15 -15.51 12.75 -1.18
C SER A 15 -14.85 11.67 -0.35
N PHE A 16 -15.58 10.59 -0.06
CA PHE A 16 -15.01 9.26 -0.16
C PHE A 16 -14.23 9.35 -1.47
N ALA A 17 -12.90 9.42 -1.39
CA ALA A 17 -12.06 9.37 -2.55
C ALA A 17 -12.28 7.97 -3.12
N VAL A 18 -13.39 7.82 -3.84
CA VAL A 18 -13.72 6.63 -4.61
C VAL A 18 -12.54 6.53 -5.54
N ILE A 19 -11.70 5.53 -5.30
CA ILE A 19 -10.59 5.13 -6.14
C ILE A 19 -11.06 5.26 -7.60
N SER A 20 -10.66 6.34 -8.26
CA SER A 20 -11.17 6.67 -9.60
C SER A 20 -10.53 5.79 -10.67
N ASP A 21 -9.40 5.18 -10.31
CA ASP A 21 -8.63 4.22 -11.09
C ASP A 21 -8.21 3.07 -10.18
N ALA A 22 -9.01 2.01 -10.15
CA ALA A 22 -8.77 0.80 -9.35
C ALA A 22 -7.43 0.14 -9.68
N GLN A 23 -6.99 0.23 -10.93
CA GLN A 23 -5.71 -0.34 -11.35
C GLN A 23 -4.55 0.45 -10.75
N ARG A 24 -4.61 1.78 -10.83
CA ARG A 24 -3.60 2.64 -10.20
C ARG A 24 -3.56 2.45 -8.69
N ALA A 25 -4.71 2.52 -8.02
CA ALA A 25 -4.76 2.36 -6.57
C ALA A 25 -4.24 0.99 -6.11
N ALA A 26 -4.55 -0.09 -6.84
CA ALA A 26 -3.99 -1.41 -6.56
C ALA A 26 -2.47 -1.45 -6.76
N ASN A 27 -1.94 -0.80 -7.80
CA ASN A 27 -0.50 -0.68 -7.99
C ASN A 27 0.15 0.07 -6.83
N ASP A 28 -0.41 1.21 -6.40
CA ASP A 28 0.19 2.06 -5.38
C ASP A 28 0.22 1.36 -4.00
N LEU A 29 -0.88 0.69 -3.62
CA LEU A 29 -0.95 -0.11 -2.39
C LEU A 29 0.07 -1.26 -2.41
N CYS A 30 0.14 -2.00 -3.51
CA CYS A 30 1.06 -3.12 -3.65
C CYS A 30 2.53 -2.68 -3.72
N GLU A 31 2.80 -1.51 -4.30
CA GLU A 31 4.14 -0.92 -4.29
C GLU A 31 4.56 -0.51 -2.88
N MET A 32 3.65 0.02 -2.06
CA MET A 32 3.93 0.27 -0.63
C MET A 32 4.26 -1.04 0.10
N GLU A 33 3.44 -2.10 -0.04
CA GLU A 33 3.74 -3.40 0.59
C GLU A 33 5.07 -4.00 0.13
N TRP A 34 5.38 -3.85 -1.16
CA TRP A 34 6.67 -4.26 -1.70
C TRP A 34 7.82 -3.45 -1.08
N ARG A 35 7.71 -2.12 -0.95
CA ARG A 35 8.73 -1.29 -0.30
C ARG A 35 8.94 -1.68 1.16
N ILE A 36 7.87 -1.98 1.90
CA ILE A 36 7.96 -2.52 3.26
C ILE A 36 8.79 -3.81 3.27
N THR A 37 8.48 -4.74 2.36
CA THR A 37 9.19 -6.02 2.24
C THR A 37 10.66 -5.83 1.86
N ASP A 38 10.92 -5.05 0.83
CA ASP A 38 12.26 -4.77 0.29
C ASP A 38 13.15 -4.13 1.34
N ARG A 39 12.67 -3.07 1.99
CA ARG A 39 13.41 -2.38 3.06
C ARG A 39 13.59 -3.26 4.29
N SER A 40 12.61 -4.10 4.61
CA SER A 40 12.73 -5.06 5.72
C SER A 40 13.82 -6.08 5.47
N MET A 41 14.11 -6.41 4.22
CA MET A 41 15.08 -7.42 3.84
C MET A 41 16.47 -6.86 3.52
N SER A 42 16.53 -5.60 3.10
CA SER A 42 17.77 -4.93 2.66
C SER A 42 18.39 -3.99 3.70
N THR A 43 17.73 -3.72 4.83
CA THR A 43 18.20 -2.77 5.84
C THR A 43 18.23 -3.36 7.26
N HIS A 44 18.94 -2.67 8.17
CA HIS A 44 18.97 -2.98 9.60
C HIS A 44 17.89 -2.26 10.41
N LEU A 45 17.06 -1.42 9.79
CA LEU A 45 16.00 -0.69 10.48
C LEU A 45 14.98 -1.64 11.10
N SER A 46 14.34 -1.23 12.19
CA SER A 46 13.26 -2.03 12.79
C SER A 46 12.09 -2.13 11.82
N THR A 47 11.41 -3.28 11.79
CA THR A 47 10.27 -3.49 10.89
C THR A 47 9.15 -2.49 11.17
N ARG A 48 8.90 -2.18 12.45
CA ARG A 48 7.94 -1.15 12.86
C ARG A 48 8.27 0.22 12.29
N GLN A 49 9.54 0.63 12.34
CA GLN A 49 9.96 1.91 11.76
C GLN A 49 9.71 1.93 10.25
N ILE A 50 10.10 0.88 9.53
CA ILE A 50 9.90 0.77 8.08
C ILE A 50 8.41 0.88 7.73
N VAL A 51 7.55 0.10 8.40
CA VAL A 51 6.10 0.12 8.14
C VAL A 51 5.52 1.51 8.42
N SER A 52 5.91 2.14 9.53
CA SER A 52 5.43 3.48 9.86
C SER A 52 5.84 4.52 8.82
N GLU A 53 7.08 4.49 8.35
CA GLU A 53 7.58 5.42 7.34
C GLU A 53 6.92 5.21 5.98
N GLU A 54 6.70 3.97 5.56
CA GLU A 54 6.04 3.67 4.28
C GLU A 54 4.54 4.03 4.30
N VAL A 55 3.84 3.80 5.42
CA VAL A 55 2.45 4.25 5.58
C VAL A 55 2.37 5.78 5.59
N GLN A 56 3.31 6.45 6.28
CA GLN A 56 3.35 7.91 6.28
C GLN A 56 3.64 8.47 4.88
N ALA A 57 4.54 7.86 4.11
CA ALA A 57 4.83 8.24 2.74
C ALA A 57 3.60 8.04 1.84
N PHE A 58 2.90 6.91 1.99
CA PHE A 58 1.67 6.62 1.25
C PHE A 58 0.56 7.65 1.52
N GLU A 59 0.41 8.08 2.77
CA GLU A 59 -0.50 9.16 3.15
C GLU A 59 -0.07 10.52 2.59
N ALA A 60 1.24 10.80 2.59
CA ALA A 60 1.79 12.03 2.01
C ALA A 60 1.59 12.11 0.48
N ASP A 61 1.53 10.96 -0.20
CA ASP A 61 1.21 10.84 -1.63
C ASP A 61 -0.30 10.97 -1.93
N GLY A 62 -1.12 11.17 -0.89
CA GLY A 62 -2.55 11.47 -1.02
C GLY A 62 -3.47 10.25 -0.93
N HIS A 63 -2.95 9.09 -0.51
CA HIS A 63 -3.76 7.89 -0.29
C HIS A 63 -4.20 7.76 1.17
N ALA A 64 -5.39 7.21 1.42
CA ALA A 64 -5.75 6.72 2.74
C ALA A 64 -5.97 5.19 2.69
N LEU A 65 -5.47 4.45 3.69
CA LEU A 65 -5.72 3.00 3.78
C LEU A 65 -7.23 2.68 3.85
N SER A 66 -8.02 3.59 4.41
CA SER A 66 -9.49 3.48 4.43
C SER A 66 -10.11 3.48 3.04
N ASP A 67 -9.47 4.08 2.03
CA ASP A 67 -9.95 4.06 0.63
C ASP A 67 -9.96 2.63 0.07
N TYR A 68 -9.20 1.73 0.70
CA TYR A 68 -9.09 0.31 0.37
C TYR A 68 -9.89 -0.58 1.35
N ALA A 69 -10.71 0.02 2.21
CA ALA A 69 -11.38 -0.66 3.34
C ALA A 69 -10.39 -1.37 4.30
N ILE A 70 -9.21 -0.77 4.48
CA ILE A 70 -8.17 -1.28 5.37
C ILE A 70 -8.05 -0.36 6.58
N GLU A 71 -8.22 -0.92 7.78
CA GLU A 71 -7.96 -0.22 9.03
C GLU A 71 -6.44 -0.04 9.24
N LYS A 72 -6.01 1.18 9.52
CA LYS A 72 -4.58 1.55 9.58
C LYS A 72 -3.81 0.76 10.64
N ASP A 73 -4.36 0.65 11.85
CA ASP A 73 -3.68 -0.05 12.94
C ASP A 73 -3.57 -1.55 12.67
N ASP A 74 -4.59 -2.14 12.05
CA ASP A 74 -4.57 -3.54 11.61
C ASP A 74 -3.53 -3.74 10.51
N PHE A 75 -3.49 -2.85 9.51
CA PHE A 75 -2.47 -2.88 8.47
C PHE A 75 -1.06 -2.82 9.05
N ILE A 76 -0.80 -1.88 9.97
CA ILE A 76 0.51 -1.73 10.60
C ILE A 76 0.86 -3.01 11.38
N SER A 77 -0.07 -3.51 12.19
CA SER A 77 0.13 -4.71 13.00
C SER A 77 0.46 -5.95 12.15
N VAL A 78 -0.35 -6.20 11.12
CA VAL A 78 -0.18 -7.33 10.19
C VAL A 78 1.11 -7.19 9.39
N SER A 79 1.38 -6.00 8.85
CA SER A 79 2.59 -5.71 8.06
C SER A 79 3.86 -5.90 8.88
N VAL A 80 3.89 -5.42 10.12
CA VAL A 80 5.04 -5.62 11.02
C VAL A 80 5.27 -7.11 11.28
N LYS A 81 4.23 -7.85 11.66
CA LYS A 81 4.33 -9.29 11.93
C LYS A 81 4.76 -10.08 10.69
N GLY A 82 4.19 -9.74 9.53
CA GLY A 82 4.52 -10.37 8.25
C GLY A 82 5.99 -10.15 7.89
N ALA A 83 6.45 -8.90 7.90
CA ALA A 83 7.81 -8.56 7.53
C ALA A 83 8.86 -9.05 8.55
N GLU A 84 8.55 -9.10 9.85
CA GLU A 84 9.43 -9.75 10.84
C GLU A 84 9.58 -11.25 10.58
N THR A 85 8.47 -11.93 10.27
CA THR A 85 8.47 -13.36 9.92
C THR A 85 9.32 -13.59 8.67
N TYR A 86 9.14 -12.75 7.64
CA TYR A 86 9.89 -12.84 6.40
C TYR A 86 11.39 -12.61 6.61
N ARG A 87 11.76 -11.56 7.36
CA ARG A 87 13.14 -11.27 7.75
C ARG A 87 13.79 -12.42 8.52
N LYS A 88 13.04 -13.11 9.38
CA LYS A 88 13.54 -14.31 10.09
C LYS A 88 13.78 -15.48 9.14
N MET A 89 12.86 -15.73 8.21
CA MET A 89 13.03 -16.78 7.18
C MET A 89 14.24 -16.49 6.29
N ALA A 90 14.41 -15.23 5.89
CA ALA A 90 15.52 -14.76 5.07
C ALA A 90 16.89 -14.99 5.69
N LYS A 91 17.03 -14.78 7.00
CA LYS A 91 18.28 -15.08 7.73
C LYS A 91 18.63 -16.56 7.72
N GLY A 92 17.66 -17.44 7.46
CA GLY A 92 17.85 -18.89 7.39
C GLY A 92 18.21 -19.43 6.01
N VAL A 93 18.16 -18.60 4.96
CA VAL A 93 18.54 -19.00 3.60
C VAL A 93 19.95 -18.51 3.25
N SER A 94 20.70 -19.35 2.54
CA SER A 94 22.12 -19.12 2.23
C SER A 94 22.38 -18.16 1.07
N TYR A 95 21.35 -17.77 0.33
CA TYR A 95 21.49 -16.95 -0.88
C TYR A 95 21.29 -15.46 -0.55
N PRO A 96 22.09 -14.54 -1.12
CA PRO A 96 21.92 -13.12 -0.91
C PRO A 96 20.53 -12.64 -1.35
N TYR A 97 19.85 -11.88 -0.50
CA TYR A 97 18.53 -11.31 -0.84
C TYR A 97 18.59 -10.47 -2.13
N ALA A 98 19.68 -9.71 -2.33
CA ALA A 98 19.87 -8.88 -3.51
C ALA A 98 19.70 -9.64 -4.83
N ASP A 99 20.19 -10.88 -4.90
CA ASP A 99 20.15 -11.70 -6.12
C ASP A 99 18.74 -12.26 -6.40
N THR A 100 17.87 -12.28 -5.39
CA THR A 100 16.51 -12.83 -5.49
C THR A 100 15.43 -11.76 -5.46
N ARG A 101 15.80 -10.49 -5.19
CA ARG A 101 14.89 -9.35 -5.03
C ARG A 101 13.94 -9.19 -6.22
N ASP A 102 14.47 -9.08 -7.43
CA ASP A 102 13.66 -8.85 -8.63
C ASP A 102 12.77 -10.04 -8.96
N PHE A 103 13.27 -11.26 -8.73
CA PHE A 103 12.47 -12.47 -8.87
C PHE A 103 11.29 -12.47 -7.89
N LEU A 104 11.53 -12.12 -6.61
CA LEU A 104 10.48 -12.02 -5.59
C LEU A 104 9.46 -10.95 -5.94
N ARG A 105 9.92 -9.76 -6.37
CA ARG A 105 9.04 -8.68 -6.83
C ARG A 105 8.14 -9.14 -7.98
N GLY A 106 8.74 -9.75 -8.99
CA GLY A 106 8.03 -10.24 -10.18
C GLY A 106 7.01 -11.33 -9.86
N ARG A 107 7.18 -12.07 -8.76
CA ARG A 107 6.20 -13.05 -8.28
C ARG A 107 5.09 -12.44 -7.42
N MET A 108 5.45 -11.53 -6.50
CA MET A 108 4.50 -11.02 -5.49
C MET A 108 3.64 -9.88 -6.03
N MET A 109 4.21 -8.95 -6.80
CA MET A 109 3.48 -7.77 -7.29
C MET A 109 2.21 -8.14 -8.09
N PRO A 110 2.26 -9.06 -9.08
CA PRO A 110 1.06 -9.39 -9.86
C PRO A 110 -0.04 -10.04 -9.01
N LEU A 111 0.35 -10.84 -8.01
CA LEU A 111 -0.59 -11.50 -7.10
C LEU A 111 -1.25 -10.48 -6.17
N CYS A 112 -0.48 -9.57 -5.60
CA CYS A 112 -1.01 -8.48 -4.78
C CYS A 112 -2.02 -7.65 -5.60
N ILE A 113 -1.61 -7.17 -6.78
CA ILE A 113 -2.46 -6.32 -7.62
C ILE A 113 -3.76 -7.04 -7.97
N LYS A 114 -3.69 -8.31 -8.35
CA LYS A 114 -4.88 -9.13 -8.64
C LYS A 114 -5.81 -9.19 -7.43
N ASN A 115 -5.29 -9.49 -6.23
CA ASN A 115 -6.09 -9.65 -5.02
C ASN A 115 -6.74 -8.31 -4.58
N VAL A 116 -6.00 -7.21 -4.67
CA VAL A 116 -6.53 -5.87 -4.37
C VAL A 116 -7.64 -5.51 -5.36
N LEU A 117 -7.44 -5.74 -6.65
CA LEU A 117 -8.48 -5.51 -7.66
C LEU A 117 -9.74 -6.35 -7.45
N GLU A 118 -9.59 -7.62 -7.02
CA GLU A 118 -10.73 -8.47 -6.67
C GLU A 118 -11.48 -7.96 -5.43
N THR A 119 -10.78 -7.27 -4.53
CA THR A 119 -11.37 -6.67 -3.32
C THR A 119 -12.08 -5.36 -3.65
N LEU A 120 -11.46 -4.48 -4.45
CA LEU A 120 -12.03 -3.19 -4.85
C LEU A 120 -13.25 -3.29 -5.79
N LYS A 121 -13.48 -4.46 -6.40
CA LYS A 121 -14.66 -4.72 -7.25
C LYS A 121 -15.89 -5.19 -6.47
N LYS A 122 -15.76 -5.48 -5.17
CA LYS A 122 -16.85 -5.91 -4.30
C LYS A 122 -17.51 -4.71 -3.64
#